data_AF-A0A6L4ACV3-F1
#
_entry.id   AF-A0A6L4ACV3-F1
#
_cell.length_a   1.000
_cell.length_b   1.000
_cell.length_c   1.000
_cell.angle_alpha   90.00
_cell.angle_beta   90.00
_cell.angle_gamma   90.00
#
_symmetry.space_group_name_H-M   'P 1'
#
loop_
_entity.id
_entity.type
_entity.pdbx_description
1 polymer ?
#
loop_
_entity_poly.entity_id
_entity_poly.type
_entity_poly.pdbx_seq_one_letter_code
_entity_poly.pdbx_strand_id
1 'polypeptide(L)'
;MKMIYRWPSLILLALVLGLTACEDDSKEAAFTVADLPTERDAEAGKQLFEKGDGDAPACKSCHNTGSEDGATGPGLGGIGGDAGDRVDGESAEEYLLNSIIAPGKHVVEGYRNNMFSKYDDKLSKQQIADLIAYLLTLN
;
A
#
# COMPACT_ATOMS: atom_id res chain seq x y z
N MET A 1 -53.91 20.12 52.92
CA MET A 1 -53.94 21.23 51.95
C MET A 1 -53.04 20.83 50.78
N LYS A 2 -53.60 20.61 49.58
CA LYS A 2 -52.85 20.22 48.37
C LYS A 2 -52.13 21.45 47.81
N MET A 3 -50.82 21.39 47.65
CA MET A 3 -50.10 22.31 46.75
C MET A 3 -49.69 21.54 45.50
N ILE A 4 -50.22 22.01 44.39
CA ILE A 4 -50.11 21.47 43.04
C ILE A 4 -49.00 22.29 42.38
N TYR A 5 -47.93 21.64 41.90
CA TYR A 5 -47.08 22.23 40.87
C TYR A 5 -46.94 21.22 39.73
N ARG A 6 -47.44 21.65 38.57
CA ARG A 6 -47.37 20.97 37.27
C ARG A 6 -46.16 21.55 36.54
N TRP A 7 -45.32 20.73 35.92
CA TRP A 7 -44.98 20.86 34.49
C TRP A 7 -44.09 19.70 33.99
N PRO A 8 -44.10 19.40 32.68
CA PRO A 8 -44.05 18.07 32.11
C PRO A 8 -42.72 17.83 31.38
N SER A 9 -42.62 16.66 30.75
CA SER A 9 -41.67 16.31 29.70
C SER A 9 -41.10 17.48 28.90
N LEU A 10 -39.77 17.51 28.80
CA LEU A 10 -39.06 17.72 27.54
C LEU A 10 -37.62 17.25 27.74
N ILE A 11 -37.43 15.95 27.45
CA ILE A 11 -36.13 15.36 27.15
C ILE A 11 -35.61 16.12 25.92
N LEU A 12 -34.64 17.01 26.11
CA LEU A 12 -33.94 17.64 25.00
C LEU A 12 -32.93 16.62 24.45
N LEU A 13 -33.39 15.95 23.40
CA LEU A 13 -32.62 15.09 22.52
C LEU A 13 -31.76 15.95 21.58
N ALA A 14 -30.53 15.47 21.34
CA ALA A 14 -29.70 15.67 20.15
C ALA A 14 -29.03 17.05 19.92
N LEU A 15 -27.70 17.04 19.99
CA LEU A 15 -26.86 17.34 18.82
C LEU A 15 -25.49 16.64 18.96
N VAL A 16 -25.45 15.32 18.79
CA VAL A 16 -24.18 14.64 18.52
C VAL A 16 -23.86 14.91 17.06
N LEU A 17 -22.95 15.86 16.82
CA LEU A 17 -22.31 16.09 15.54
C LEU A 17 -21.56 14.81 15.16
N GLY A 18 -22.22 13.94 14.40
CA GLY A 18 -21.60 12.81 13.73
C GLY A 18 -20.71 13.32 12.61
N LEU A 19 -19.45 13.63 12.95
CA LEU A 19 -18.36 13.57 12.00
C LEU A 19 -18.20 12.09 11.65
N THR A 20 -18.85 11.71 10.56
CA THR A 20 -18.51 10.50 9.81
C THR A 20 -17.03 10.64 9.44
N ALA A 21 -16.18 9.94 10.17
CA ALA A 21 -14.87 9.59 9.66
C ALA A 21 -15.15 8.68 8.44
N CYS A 22 -14.69 9.08 7.26
CA CYS A 22 -14.35 8.09 6.24
C CYS A 22 -13.24 7.24 6.88
N GLU A 23 -13.58 6.04 7.32
CA GLU A 23 -12.58 5.03 7.66
C GLU A 23 -11.98 4.65 6.30
N ASP A 24 -10.86 5.29 5.96
CA ASP A 24 -10.06 4.90 4.80
C ASP A 24 -9.42 3.56 5.16
N ASP A 25 -10.03 2.47 4.67
CA ASP A 25 -9.62 1.09 4.96
C ASP A 25 -8.24 0.73 4.36
N SER A 26 -7.49 1.70 3.84
CA SER A 26 -6.16 1.50 3.28
C SER A 26 -5.15 1.34 4.40
N LYS A 27 -4.43 0.20 4.39
CA LYS A 27 -3.27 0.03 5.26
C LYS A 27 -2.24 1.11 4.92
N GLU A 28 -1.91 1.95 5.90
CA GLU A 28 -0.79 2.89 5.80
C GLU A 28 0.56 2.17 5.74
N ALA A 29 1.54 2.82 5.10
CA ALA A 29 2.90 2.30 5.02
C ALA A 29 3.54 2.18 6.42
N ALA A 30 4.06 1.00 6.75
CA ALA A 30 4.65 0.73 8.07
C ALA A 30 5.99 1.47 8.33
N PHE A 31 6.67 1.89 7.27
CA PHE A 31 7.92 2.65 7.31
C PHE A 31 8.15 3.38 5.96
N THR A 32 9.17 4.23 5.91
CA THR A 32 9.47 5.08 4.73
C THR A 32 10.77 4.65 4.04
N VAL A 33 11.05 5.23 2.87
CA VAL A 33 12.31 5.01 2.14
C VAL A 33 13.54 5.38 2.99
N ALA A 34 13.42 6.38 3.87
CA ALA A 34 14.50 6.79 4.76
C ALA A 34 14.88 5.71 5.81
N ASP A 35 13.98 4.76 6.05
CA ASP A 35 14.21 3.64 6.96
C ASP A 35 14.88 2.43 6.29
N LEU A 36 15.00 2.44 4.96
CA LEU A 36 15.60 1.36 4.20
C LEU A 36 17.14 1.44 4.23
N PRO A 37 17.84 0.29 4.23
CA PRO A 37 19.27 0.25 4.02
C PRO A 37 19.69 0.93 2.69
N THR A 38 20.83 1.61 2.71
CA THR A 38 21.39 2.29 1.54
C THR A 38 22.11 1.33 0.59
N GLU A 39 22.72 0.27 1.14
CA GLU A 39 23.29 -0.81 0.35
C GLU A 39 22.16 -1.68 -0.18
N ARG A 40 22.08 -1.86 -1.50
CA ARG A 40 21.01 -2.60 -2.18
C ARG A 40 21.59 -3.51 -3.25
N ASP A 41 21.07 -4.73 -3.35
CA ASP A 41 21.47 -5.73 -4.33
C ASP A 41 20.29 -6.05 -5.27
N ALA A 42 20.33 -5.51 -6.48
CA ALA A 42 19.30 -5.73 -7.49
C ALA A 42 19.21 -7.21 -7.95
N GLU A 43 20.29 -7.98 -7.89
CA GLU A 43 20.22 -9.41 -8.22
C GLU A 43 19.52 -10.17 -7.10
N ALA A 44 19.80 -9.86 -5.82
CA ALA A 44 19.04 -10.40 -4.70
C ALA A 44 17.54 -10.03 -4.80
N GLY A 45 17.24 -8.78 -5.15
CA GLY A 45 15.88 -8.32 -5.40
C GLY A 45 15.18 -9.07 -6.53
N LYS A 46 15.90 -9.35 -7.62
CA LYS A 46 15.39 -10.18 -8.72
C LYS A 46 15.08 -11.60 -8.27
N GLN A 47 15.97 -12.22 -7.49
CA GLN A 47 15.73 -13.56 -6.96
C GLN A 47 14.48 -13.59 -6.07
N LEU A 48 14.29 -12.55 -5.24
CA LEU A 48 13.10 -12.41 -4.41
C LEU A 48 11.84 -12.19 -5.25
N PHE A 49 11.89 -11.34 -6.28
CA PHE A 49 10.79 -11.12 -7.22
C PHE A 49 10.35 -12.44 -7.87
N GLU A 50 11.31 -13.26 -8.27
CA GLU A 50 11.06 -14.52 -8.95
C GLU A 50 10.61 -15.66 -8.03
N LYS A 51 11.01 -15.66 -6.77
CA LYS A 51 10.85 -16.84 -5.89
C LYS A 51 10.00 -16.59 -4.66
N GLY A 52 9.84 -15.35 -4.24
CA GLY A 52 9.29 -15.02 -2.92
C GLY A 52 10.23 -15.47 -1.81
N ASP A 53 9.75 -15.42 -0.57
CA ASP A 53 10.48 -15.91 0.61
C ASP A 53 9.51 -16.42 1.68
N GLY A 54 9.56 -17.72 1.97
CA GLY A 54 8.67 -18.36 2.93
C GLY A 54 7.18 -18.11 2.63
N ASP A 55 6.51 -17.37 3.52
CA ASP A 55 5.10 -16.99 3.40
C ASP A 55 4.86 -15.77 2.48
N ALA A 56 5.92 -15.08 2.05
CA ALA A 56 5.83 -13.98 1.09
C ALA A 56 5.76 -14.56 -0.34
N PRO A 57 4.61 -14.46 -1.04
CA PRO A 57 4.48 -15.03 -2.37
C PRO A 57 5.37 -14.28 -3.38
N ALA A 58 5.87 -15.03 -4.37
CA ALA A 58 6.68 -14.47 -5.45
C ALA A 58 5.89 -13.41 -6.26
N CYS A 59 6.51 -12.26 -6.49
CA CYS A 59 5.93 -11.16 -7.27
C CYS A 59 5.58 -11.61 -8.71
N LYS A 60 6.44 -12.45 -9.30
CA LYS A 60 6.25 -12.98 -10.67
C LYS A 60 4.98 -13.80 -10.87
N SER A 61 4.32 -14.23 -9.78
CA SER A 61 3.07 -14.99 -9.87
C SER A 61 1.90 -14.14 -10.39
N CYS A 62 2.00 -12.81 -10.25
CA CYS A 62 0.98 -11.85 -10.68
C CYS A 62 1.50 -10.80 -11.65
N HIS A 63 2.78 -10.42 -11.54
CA HIS A 63 3.40 -9.37 -12.33
C HIS A 63 4.39 -9.93 -13.35
N ASN A 64 4.31 -9.46 -14.59
CA ASN A 64 5.32 -9.71 -15.60
C ASN A 64 6.25 -8.49 -15.74
N THR A 65 7.45 -8.68 -16.27
CA THR A 65 8.45 -7.60 -16.44
C THR A 65 8.71 -7.24 -17.90
N GLY A 66 8.00 -7.88 -18.84
CA GLY A 66 8.21 -7.71 -20.28
C GLY A 66 7.25 -6.76 -20.96
N SER A 67 6.24 -6.27 -20.24
CA SER A 67 5.18 -5.38 -20.73
C SER A 67 4.62 -4.54 -19.59
N GLU A 68 3.99 -3.41 -19.91
CA GLU A 68 3.15 -2.63 -19.00
C GLU A 68 1.79 -3.30 -18.75
N ASP A 69 1.31 -4.07 -19.74
CA ASP A 69 0.09 -4.86 -19.62
C ASP A 69 0.32 -6.12 -18.79
N GLY A 70 -0.58 -6.41 -17.86
CA GLY A 70 -0.57 -7.64 -17.07
C GLY A 70 -1.97 -8.24 -16.86
N ALA A 71 -2.02 -9.51 -16.44
CA ALA A 71 -3.26 -10.26 -16.30
C ALA A 71 -3.83 -10.18 -14.87
N THR A 72 -3.08 -10.66 -13.87
CA THR A 72 -3.53 -10.67 -12.46
C THR A 72 -3.21 -9.35 -11.77
N GLY A 73 -2.01 -8.83 -11.99
CA GLY A 73 -1.61 -7.47 -11.60
C GLY A 73 -1.04 -6.72 -12.81
N PRO A 74 -0.76 -5.41 -12.68
CA PRO A 74 -0.15 -4.61 -13.73
C PRO A 74 1.19 -5.19 -14.18
N GLY A 75 1.50 -5.03 -15.46
CA GLY A 75 2.84 -5.30 -15.96
C GLY A 75 3.83 -4.27 -15.40
N LEU A 76 5.07 -4.71 -15.26
CA LEU A 76 6.17 -3.94 -14.68
C LEU A 76 7.31 -3.69 -15.69
N GLY A 77 7.06 -3.89 -16.98
CA GLY A 77 7.95 -3.32 -18.01
C GLY A 77 7.92 -1.80 -17.91
N GLY A 78 9.08 -1.13 -17.95
CA GLY A 78 9.17 0.33 -17.84
C GLY A 78 9.00 0.92 -16.44
N ILE A 79 8.65 0.12 -15.42
CA ILE A 79 8.25 0.64 -14.10
C ILE A 79 9.34 1.48 -13.41
N GLY A 80 10.62 1.23 -13.70
CA GLY A 80 11.72 2.02 -13.16
C GLY A 80 11.68 3.49 -13.59
N GLY A 81 11.19 3.76 -14.81
CA GLY A 81 10.95 5.11 -15.32
C GLY A 81 9.60 5.67 -14.87
N ASP A 82 8.54 4.86 -14.92
CA ASP A 82 7.17 5.35 -14.80
C ASP A 82 6.65 5.46 -13.35
N ALA A 83 7.30 4.78 -12.39
CA ALA A 83 6.83 4.72 -11.01
C ALA A 83 6.62 6.10 -10.36
N GLY A 84 7.50 7.06 -10.64
CA GLY A 84 7.43 8.41 -10.09
C GLY A 84 6.26 9.25 -10.61
N ASP A 85 5.64 8.84 -11.72
CA ASP A 85 4.54 9.56 -12.36
C ASP A 85 3.16 8.98 -11.99
N ARG A 86 3.13 7.92 -11.16
CA ARG A 86 1.88 7.22 -10.79
C ARG A 86 1.07 7.96 -9.73
N VAL A 87 1.74 8.67 -8.83
CA VAL A 87 1.12 9.39 -7.72
C VAL A 87 1.81 10.74 -7.57
N ASP A 88 1.04 11.82 -7.75
CA ASP A 88 1.54 13.18 -7.61
C ASP A 88 2.23 13.39 -6.25
N GLY A 89 3.51 13.75 -6.30
CA GLY A 89 4.32 14.05 -5.11
C GLY A 89 5.08 12.87 -4.52
N GLU A 90 4.89 11.65 -5.02
CA GLU A 90 5.73 10.50 -4.65
C GLU A 90 6.94 10.37 -5.59
N SER A 91 8.10 10.01 -5.04
CA SER A 91 9.23 9.56 -5.87
C SER A 91 8.99 8.13 -6.38
N ALA A 92 9.74 7.70 -7.40
CA ALA A 92 9.69 6.30 -7.87
C ALA A 92 9.95 5.29 -6.73
N GLU A 93 10.94 5.56 -5.86
CA GLU A 93 11.22 4.70 -4.70
C GLU A 93 10.07 4.66 -3.70
N GLU A 94 9.43 5.81 -3.46
CA GLU A 94 8.33 5.93 -2.52
C GLU A 94 7.08 5.21 -3.03
N TYR A 95 6.74 5.38 -4.31
CA TYR A 95 5.65 4.66 -4.95
C TYR A 95 5.87 3.14 -4.90
N LEU A 96 7.07 2.66 -5.22
CA LEU A 96 7.39 1.24 -5.18
C LEU A 96 7.31 0.68 -3.76
N LEU A 97 7.85 1.40 -2.78
CA LEU A 97 7.75 1.01 -1.38
C LEU A 97 6.28 0.90 -0.95
N ASN A 98 5.49 1.96 -1.18
CA ASN A 98 4.08 2.01 -0.84
C ASN A 98 3.31 0.88 -1.52
N SER A 99 3.56 0.61 -2.80
CA SER A 99 2.95 -0.50 -3.53
C SER A 99 3.25 -1.87 -2.91
N ILE A 100 4.43 -2.06 -2.31
CA ILE A 100 4.83 -3.33 -1.69
C ILE A 100 4.23 -3.49 -0.29
N ILE A 101 4.32 -2.47 0.56
CA ILE A 101 3.96 -2.60 2.00
C ILE A 101 2.55 -2.08 2.33
N ALA A 102 1.96 -1.32 1.43
CA ALA A 102 0.64 -0.70 1.52
C ALA A 102 -0.09 -0.75 0.15
N PRO A 103 -0.25 -1.93 -0.48
CA PRO A 103 -0.75 -2.04 -1.87
C PRO A 103 -2.16 -1.46 -2.09
N GLY A 104 -2.94 -1.25 -1.03
CA GLY A 104 -4.25 -0.60 -1.11
C GLY A 104 -4.19 0.93 -1.24
N LYS A 105 -3.05 1.55 -0.90
CA LYS A 105 -2.87 3.02 -0.93
C LYS A 105 -3.04 3.60 -2.33
N HIS A 106 -2.56 2.87 -3.34
CA HIS A 106 -2.80 3.19 -4.74
C HIS A 106 -3.02 1.91 -5.54
N VAL A 107 -4.20 1.78 -6.14
CA VAL A 107 -4.55 0.66 -7.01
C VAL A 107 -4.57 1.18 -8.44
N VAL A 108 -3.71 0.63 -9.29
CA VAL A 108 -3.65 0.98 -10.72
C VAL A 108 -5.01 0.73 -11.38
N GLU A 109 -5.47 1.69 -12.18
CA GLU A 109 -6.75 1.59 -12.89
C GLU A 109 -6.85 0.29 -13.68
N GLY A 110 -8.03 -0.37 -13.61
CA GLY A 110 -8.27 -1.64 -14.27
C GLY A 110 -7.85 -2.89 -13.48
N TYR A 111 -7.14 -2.74 -12.36
CA TYR A 111 -6.73 -3.84 -11.49
C TYR A 111 -7.53 -3.90 -10.18
N ARG A 112 -7.49 -5.07 -9.53
CA ARG A 112 -8.14 -5.29 -8.23
C ARG A 112 -7.16 -5.06 -7.09
N ASN A 113 -7.66 -4.65 -5.93
CA ASN A 113 -6.88 -4.65 -4.70
C ASN A 113 -6.76 -6.09 -4.15
N ASN A 114 -5.85 -6.88 -4.72
CA ASN A 114 -5.63 -8.28 -4.35
C ASN A 114 -4.14 -8.64 -4.14
N MET A 115 -3.26 -7.64 -4.15
CA MET A 115 -1.85 -7.85 -3.86
C MET A 115 -1.67 -8.22 -2.37
N PHE A 116 -0.73 -9.13 -2.10
CA PHE A 116 -0.45 -9.60 -0.74
C PHE A 116 -0.02 -8.42 0.16
N SER A 117 -0.78 -8.13 1.20
CA SER A 117 -0.64 -6.88 1.98
C SER A 117 0.29 -6.96 3.19
N LYS A 118 0.99 -8.09 3.37
CA LYS A 118 1.84 -8.38 4.54
C LYS A 118 3.31 -8.56 4.18
N TYR A 119 3.79 -7.95 3.10
CA TYR A 119 5.20 -8.06 2.72
C TYR A 119 6.14 -7.45 3.77
N ASP A 120 5.74 -6.38 4.45
CA ASP A 120 6.46 -5.79 5.59
C ASP A 120 6.51 -6.69 6.85
N ASP A 121 5.52 -7.56 7.04
CA ASP A 121 5.54 -8.56 8.12
C ASP A 121 6.45 -9.75 7.78
N LYS A 122 6.68 -10.01 6.49
CA LYS A 122 7.31 -11.24 6.00
C LYS A 122 8.71 -11.04 5.45
N LEU A 123 9.01 -9.85 4.95
CA LEU A 123 10.29 -9.48 4.38
C LEU A 123 10.99 -8.48 5.27
N SER A 124 12.30 -8.66 5.44
CA SER A 124 13.13 -7.65 6.06
C SER A 124 13.18 -6.36 5.23
N LYS A 125 13.52 -5.24 5.87
CA LYS A 125 13.78 -3.98 5.16
C LYS A 125 14.87 -4.11 4.10
N GLN A 126 15.89 -4.95 4.33
CA GLN A 126 16.92 -5.22 3.32
C GLN A 126 16.33 -5.88 2.08
N GLN A 127 15.54 -6.94 2.25
CA GLN A 127 14.87 -7.63 1.14
C GLN A 127 13.95 -6.69 0.35
N ILE A 128 13.23 -5.79 1.04
CA ILE A 128 12.39 -4.79 0.38
C ILE A 128 13.24 -3.76 -0.37
N ALA A 129 14.36 -3.30 0.21
CA ALA A 129 15.28 -2.39 -0.46
C ALA A 129 15.90 -3.01 -1.73
N ASP A 130 16.32 -4.27 -1.64
CA ASP A 130 16.85 -5.05 -2.77
C ASP A 130 15.80 -5.23 -3.86
N LEU A 131 14.55 -5.54 -3.49
CA LEU A 131 13.42 -5.66 -4.42
C LEU A 131 13.14 -4.34 -5.15
N ILE A 132 13.12 -3.22 -4.43
CA ILE A 132 12.95 -1.88 -5.03
C ILE A 132 14.12 -1.59 -5.98
N ALA A 133 15.36 -1.90 -5.59
CA ALA A 133 16.52 -1.72 -6.46
C ALA A 133 16.40 -2.51 -7.76
N TYR A 134 15.92 -3.75 -7.70
CA TYR A 134 15.61 -4.53 -8.90
C TYR A 134 14.53 -3.87 -9.77
N LEU A 135 13.41 -3.47 -9.18
CA LEU A 135 12.29 -2.87 -9.93
C LEU A 135 12.70 -1.58 -10.65
N LEU A 136 13.57 -0.78 -10.05
CA LEU A 136 14.14 0.42 -10.67
C LEU A 136 15.05 0.13 -11.88
N THR A 137 15.48 -1.12 -12.08
CA THR A 137 16.25 -1.51 -13.28
C THR A 137 15.38 -1.81 -14.49
N LEU A 138 14.05 -1.94 -14.31
CA LEU A 138 13.11 -2.33 -15.36
C LEU A 138 12.66 -1.10 -16.16
N ASN A 139 13.34 -0.82 -17.28
CA ASN A 139 13.05 0.29 -18.21
C ASN A 139 12.59 -0.22 -19.57
#